data_AF-A0A535QEU0-F1
#
_entry.id   AF-A0A535QEU0-F1
#
_cell.length_a   1.000
_cell.length_b   1.000
_cell.length_c   1.000
_cell.angle_alpha   90.00
_cell.angle_beta   90.00
_cell.angle_gamma   90.00
#
_symmetry.space_group_name_H-M   'P 1'
#
loop_
_entity.id
_entity.type
_entity.pdbx_description
1 polymer ?
#
loop_
_entity_poly.entity_id
_entity_poly.type
_entity_poly.pdbx_seq_one_letter_code
_entity_poly.pdbx_strand_id
1 'polypeptide(L)' 'MITEKKTKFLEDELEQLRQQHLFRPLRVLGAPQDTETVVDGKRVLNLSSNNYLGLTTHPKLKSA' A
#
# COMPACT_ATOMS: atom_id res chain seq x y z
N MET A 1 25.70 -0.51 -21.25
CA MET A 1 25.55 -0.82 -19.81
C MET A 1 26.16 0.27 -18.91
N ILE A 2 25.82 1.55 -19.11
CA ILE A 2 26.28 2.67 -18.24
C ILE A 2 25.23 2.98 -17.16
N THR A 3 23.96 2.71 -17.45
CA THR A 3 22.83 2.97 -16.58
C THR A 3 22.83 2.10 -15.32
N GLU A 4 23.14 0.80 -15.45
CA GLU A 4 23.23 -0.14 -14.31
C GLU A 4 24.25 0.33 -13.26
N LYS A 5 25.39 0.87 -13.70
CA LYS A 5 26.43 1.37 -12.78
C LYS A 5 25.98 2.64 -12.04
N LYS A 6 25.11 3.46 -12.64
CA LYS A 6 24.60 4.70 -12.03
C LYS A 6 23.49 4.44 -11.00
N THR A 7 22.74 3.35 -11.12
CA THR A 7 21.61 3.04 -10.22
C THR A 7 21.94 2.01 -9.16
N LYS A 8 23.14 1.38 -9.19
CA LYS A 8 23.54 0.36 -8.22
C LYS A 8 23.35 0.78 -6.76
N PHE A 9 23.61 2.04 -6.43
CA PHE A 9 23.42 2.56 -5.07
C PHE A 9 21.98 2.40 -4.56
N LEU A 10 20.97 2.42 -5.44
CA LEU A 10 19.57 2.20 -5.09
C LEU A 10 19.33 0.77 -4.61
N GLU A 11 19.98 -0.22 -5.24
CA GLU A 11 19.88 -1.62 -4.82
C GLU A 11 20.55 -1.83 -3.46
N ASP A 12 21.72 -1.22 -3.27
CA ASP A 12 22.47 -1.26 -2.02
C ASP A 12 21.66 -0.60 -0.87
N GLU A 13 21.04 0.57 -1.10
CA GLU A 13 20.17 1.25 -0.13
C GLU A 13 18.90 0.45 0.18
N LEU A 14 18.26 -0.16 -0.82
CA LEU A 14 17.10 -1.02 -0.61
C LEU A 14 17.45 -2.23 0.25
N GLU A 15 18.64 -2.80 0.08
CA GLU A 15 19.10 -3.92 0.89
C GLU A 15 19.41 -3.51 2.33
N GLN A 16 20.03 -2.34 2.53
CA GLN A 16 20.21 -1.77 3.87
C GLN A 16 18.86 -1.57 4.57
N LEU A 17 17.84 -1.05 3.88
CA LEU A 17 16.49 -0.90 4.43
C LEU A 17 15.86 -2.23 4.82
N ARG A 18 16.10 -3.33 4.06
CA ARG A 18 15.61 -4.67 4.41
C ARG A 18 16.28 -5.20 5.67
N GLN A 19 17.61 -5.08 5.76
CA GLN A 19 18.38 -5.51 6.93
C GLN A 19 18.02 -4.74 8.20
N GLN A 20 17.66 -3.46 8.07
CA GLN A 20 17.20 -2.61 9.17
C GLN A 20 15.71 -2.77 9.50
N HIS A 21 14.97 -3.63 8.79
CA HIS A 21 13.51 -3.77 8.92
C HIS A 21 12.72 -2.47 8.65
N LEU A 22 13.29 -1.56 7.86
CA LEU A 22 12.66 -0.30 7.45
C LEU A 22 12.01 -0.38 6.06
N PHE A 23 12.34 -1.41 5.28
CA PHE A 23 11.70 -1.64 3.98
C PHE A 23 10.21 -1.95 4.15
N ARG A 24 9.35 -1.18 3.48
CA ARG A 24 7.89 -1.30 3.56
C ARG A 24 7.33 -1.80 2.23
N PRO A 25 7.04 -3.11 2.10
CA PRO A 25 6.30 -3.60 0.94
C PRO A 25 4.88 -3.03 0.97
N LEU A 26 4.39 -2.59 -0.18
CA LEU A 26 3.00 -2.17 -0.32
C LEU A 26 2.08 -3.38 -0.22
N ARG A 27 0.97 -3.24 0.51
CA ARG A 27 -0.10 -4.23 0.54
C ARG A 27 -1.21 -3.80 -0.39
N VAL A 28 -1.73 -4.75 -1.16
CA VAL A 28 -2.86 -4.51 -2.06
C VAL A 28 -4.16 -4.74 -1.30
N LEU A 29 -5.07 -3.79 -1.39
CA LEU A 29 -6.45 -3.99 -0.95
C LEU A 29 -7.18 -4.85 -1.99
N GLY A 30 -7.63 -6.04 -1.57
CA GLY A 30 -8.42 -6.97 -2.40
C GLY A 30 -9.90 -6.66 -2.46
N ALA A 31 -10.37 -5.65 -1.72
CA ALA A 31 -11.75 -5.16 -1.72
C ALA A 31 -11.74 -3.62 -1.65
N PRO A 32 -12.88 -2.95 -1.90
CA PRO A 32 -12.98 -1.51 -1.75
C PRO A 32 -12.53 -1.01 -0.37
N GLN A 33 -12.15 0.27 -0.29
CA GLN A 33 -11.84 0.92 0.97
C GLN A 33 -13.12 1.17 1.76
N ASP A 34 -13.36 0.34 2.77
CA ASP A 34 -14.51 0.38 3.66
C ASP A 34 -14.10 0.00 5.09
N THR A 35 -15.04 0.00 6.04
CA THR A 35 -14.80 -0.43 7.43
C THR A 35 -14.20 -1.83 7.48
N GLU A 36 -14.68 -2.75 6.64
CA GLU A 36 -14.06 -4.05 6.42
C GLU A 36 -13.47 -4.13 5.02
N THR A 37 -12.30 -4.77 4.87
CA THR A 37 -11.67 -4.97 3.57
C THR A 37 -10.95 -6.32 3.51
N VAL A 38 -10.31 -6.62 2.39
CA VAL A 38 -9.50 -7.84 2.19
C VAL A 38 -8.03 -7.44 2.02
N VAL A 39 -7.16 -7.97 2.88
CA VAL A 39 -5.70 -7.81 2.78
C VAL A 39 -5.07 -9.19 2.89
N ASP A 40 -4.13 -9.51 1.99
CA ASP A 40 -3.47 -10.81 1.94
C ASP A 40 -4.47 -12.00 1.92
N GLY A 41 -5.59 -11.82 1.20
CA GLY A 41 -6.67 -12.81 1.08
C GLY A 41 -7.56 -12.96 2.33
N LYS A 42 -7.37 -12.17 3.38
CA LYS A 42 -8.13 -12.25 4.63
C LYS A 42 -9.04 -11.05 4.83
N ARG A 43 -10.27 -11.29 5.29
CA ARG A 43 -11.19 -10.22 5.72
C ARG A 43 -10.70 -9.62 7.05
N VAL A 44 -10.57 -8.30 7.09
CA VAL A 44 -10.04 -7.55 8.24
C VAL A 44 -10.82 -6.25 8.45
N LEU A 45 -10.80 -5.73 9.69
CA LEU A 45 -11.24 -4.37 10.00
C LEU A 45 -10.16 -3.36 9.58
N ASN A 46 -10.54 -2.38 8.76
CA ASN A 46 -9.63 -1.38 8.23
C ASN A 46 -9.50 -0.17 9.16
N LEU A 47 -8.53 -0.23 10.07
CA LEU A 47 -8.18 0.87 10.98
C LEU A 47 -7.03 1.74 10.44
N SER A 48 -6.65 1.57 9.18
CA SER A 48 -5.50 2.25 8.54
C SER A 48 -5.91 2.99 7.27
N SER A 49 -7.12 3.57 7.27
CA SER A 49 -7.60 4.41 6.17
C SER A 49 -7.79 5.86 6.63
N ASN A 50 -7.78 6.77 5.67
CA ASN A 50 -8.18 8.17 5.87
C ASN A 50 -9.67 8.38 5.55
N ASN A 51 -10.47 7.31 5.48
CA ASN A 51 -11.89 7.35 5.09
C ASN A 51 -12.80 7.75 6.27
N TYR A 52 -12.52 8.88 6.91
CA TYR A 52 -13.15 9.26 8.18
C TYR A 52 -14.68 9.32 8.13
N LEU A 53 -15.24 9.72 6.99
CA LEU A 53 -16.68 9.87 6.79
C LEU A 53 -17.31 8.69 6.02
N GLY A 54 -16.54 7.65 5.70
CA GLY A 54 -17.07 6.50 4.94
C GLY A 54 -17.45 6.82 3.49
N LEU A 55 -16.91 7.90 2.90
CA LEU A 55 -17.41 8.43 1.63
C LEU A 55 -16.80 7.78 0.39
N THR A 56 -15.68 7.07 0.51
CA THR A 56 -15.00 6.51 -0.67
C THR A 56 -15.80 5.47 -1.45
N THR A 57 -16.80 4.85 -0.82
CA THR A 57 -17.69 3.88 -1.45
C THR A 57 -19.15 4.34 -1.50
N HIS A 58 -19.46 5.56 -1.04
CA HIS A 58 -20.83 6.03 -0.83
C HIS A 58 -21.61 6.14 -2.15
N PRO A 59 -22.82 5.53 -2.27
CA PRO A 59 -23.55 5.43 -3.54
C PRO A 59 -23.80 6.77 -4.23
N LYS A 60 -24.18 7.82 -3.47
CA LYS A 60 -24.43 9.15 -4.03
C LYS A 60 -23.19 9.80 -4.67
N LEU A 61 -22.00 9.49 -4.16
CA LEU A 61 -20.74 10.00 -4.74
C LEU A 61 -20.33 9.20 -5.97
N LYS A 62 -20.62 7.89 -5.99
CA LYS A 62 -20.36 7.06 -7.18
C LYS A 62 -21.25 7.41 -8.37
N SER A 63 -22.44 7.95 -8.12
CA SER A 63 -23.40 8.32 -9.15
C SER A 63 -23.29 9.78 -9.61
N ALA A 64 -22.34 10.56 -9.07
CA ALA A 64 -22.09 11.95 -9.44
C ALA A 64 -21.04 12.02 -10.55
#